data_AF-A0A433BYG3-F1
#
_entry.id   AF-A0A433BYG3-F1
#
_cell.length_a   1.000
_cell.length_b   1.000
_cell.length_c   1.000
_cell.angle_alpha   90.00
_cell.angle_beta   90.00
_cell.angle_gamma   90.00
#
_symmetry.space_group_name_H-M   'P 1'
#
loop_
_entity.id
_entity.type
_entity.pdbx_description
1 polymer ?
#
loop_
_entity_poly.entity_id
_entity_poly.type
_entity_poly.pdbx_seq_one_letter_code
_entity_poly.pdbx_strand_id
1 'polypeptide(L)'
;MTRPLADSLAKTGEQPPTQGEDGKGHDKPSPRWTDKNLYPHDPTADDVNQDSIGDCYLDSTMGAIANANPQWIKDRIHYDPASGNFDVTLWDGKEWKHIPVTQEDIDTNIAHHGASWLDNGRPDAPLWPTVLENAYAKLKAPGRPLGDALDNGIGKGGYPQDAMEALTGNRGTVINPQNVWLTRDHLDQEIAQALANHQPVTIGSTPDGSPIHNSHAYMVEKITGTGSDAQVTLRNPWNSDNENPIVTVRLGDLIGSGIPGVNGHHPTNVVNIGSLG
;
A
#
# COMPACT_ATOMS: atom_id res chain seq x y z
N MET A 1 -91.52 -38.41 16.67
CA MET A 1 -91.34 -37.53 17.85
C MET A 1 -89.86 -37.43 18.15
N THR A 2 -89.41 -36.21 18.51
CA THR A 2 -88.17 -35.87 19.24
C THR A 2 -86.80 -36.18 18.62
N ARG A 3 -86.18 -35.13 18.07
CA ARG A 3 -84.75 -34.76 18.24
C ARG A 3 -84.56 -34.14 19.66
N PRO A 4 -83.34 -33.92 20.24
CA PRO A 4 -82.10 -33.50 19.55
C PRO A 4 -80.69 -33.86 20.15
N LEU A 5 -79.64 -33.40 19.41
CA LEU A 5 -78.26 -32.96 19.76
C LEU A 5 -77.22 -33.99 20.27
N ALA A 6 -75.94 -34.02 19.84
CA ALA A 6 -75.03 -32.93 19.46
C ALA A 6 -73.88 -33.33 18.48
N ASP A 7 -73.35 -32.29 17.79
CA ASP A 7 -71.97 -31.99 17.32
C ASP A 7 -71.12 -33.05 16.59
N SER A 8 -70.40 -32.82 15.48
CA SER A 8 -69.77 -31.61 14.94
C SER A 8 -69.57 -31.72 13.42
N LEU A 9 -69.58 -30.57 12.74
CA LEU A 9 -69.44 -30.31 11.30
C LEU A 9 -67.95 -30.34 10.89
N ALA A 10 -67.52 -31.10 9.87
CA ALA A 10 -67.59 -30.84 8.42
C ALA A 10 -66.35 -30.15 7.82
N LYS A 11 -65.89 -30.76 6.71
CA LYS A 11 -65.23 -30.20 5.50
C LYS A 11 -63.70 -30.05 5.49
N THR A 12 -63.10 -31.05 4.83
CA THR A 12 -61.98 -30.94 3.90
C THR A 12 -62.19 -29.80 2.88
N GLY A 13 -61.26 -28.87 2.82
CA GLY A 13 -61.14 -27.88 1.76
C GLY A 13 -59.81 -28.07 1.03
N GLU A 14 -59.87 -28.56 -0.20
CA GLU A 14 -58.79 -28.41 -1.19
C GLU A 14 -58.66 -26.93 -1.55
N GLN A 15 -57.44 -26.41 -1.43
CA GLN A 15 -57.11 -25.04 -1.82
C GLN A 15 -56.58 -25.02 -3.26
N PRO A 16 -57.05 -24.12 -4.15
CA PRO A 16 -56.58 -24.02 -5.53
C PRO A 16 -55.14 -23.46 -5.59
N PRO A 17 -54.42 -23.64 -6.70
CA PRO A 17 -53.05 -23.16 -6.82
C PRO A 17 -53.04 -21.62 -6.88
N THR A 18 -52.40 -20.99 -5.91
CA THR A 18 -52.11 -19.55 -5.94
C THR A 18 -50.95 -19.30 -6.91
N GLN A 19 -51.25 -18.50 -7.92
CA GLN A 19 -50.31 -17.85 -8.83
C GLN A 19 -49.38 -16.90 -8.06
N GLY A 20 -48.11 -16.85 -8.49
CA GLY A 20 -47.22 -15.68 -8.42
C GLY A 20 -46.91 -15.12 -7.03
N GLU A 21 -45.81 -15.58 -6.43
CA GLU A 21 -44.98 -14.67 -5.63
C GLU A 21 -43.65 -14.49 -6.36
N ASP A 22 -43.60 -13.34 -7.00
CA ASP A 22 -42.54 -12.82 -7.82
C ASP A 22 -41.26 -12.66 -6.97
N GLY A 23 -40.13 -13.01 -7.58
CA GLY A 23 -38.85 -13.12 -6.90
C GLY A 23 -38.49 -11.90 -6.08
N LYS A 24 -38.35 -12.09 -4.77
CA LYS A 24 -37.50 -11.23 -3.94
C LYS A 24 -36.05 -11.54 -4.30
N GLY A 25 -35.56 -10.89 -5.34
CA GLY A 25 -34.12 -10.67 -5.48
C GLY A 25 -33.65 -10.04 -4.18
N HIS A 26 -32.80 -10.75 -3.45
CA HIS A 26 -31.97 -10.11 -2.45
C HIS A 26 -31.04 -9.17 -3.21
N ASP A 27 -31.46 -7.92 -3.43
CA ASP A 27 -30.56 -6.88 -3.90
C ASP A 27 -29.45 -6.81 -2.86
N LYS A 28 -28.26 -7.30 -3.24
CA LYS A 28 -27.06 -7.07 -2.45
C LYS A 28 -26.94 -5.55 -2.28
N PRO A 29 -26.70 -5.05 -1.06
CA PRO A 29 -26.49 -3.61 -0.87
C PRO A 29 -25.39 -3.15 -1.81
N SER A 30 -25.60 -2.00 -2.47
CA SER A 30 -24.63 -1.46 -3.41
C SER A 30 -23.28 -1.27 -2.71
N PRO A 31 -22.15 -1.63 -3.35
CA PRO A 31 -20.83 -1.45 -2.78
C PRO A 31 -20.59 0.03 -2.42
N ARG A 32 -20.02 0.27 -1.23
CA ARG A 32 -19.66 1.62 -0.78
C ARG A 32 -18.54 2.21 -1.64
N TRP A 33 -17.55 1.37 -1.95
CA TRP A 33 -16.36 1.71 -2.71
C TRP A 33 -16.41 1.06 -4.09
N THR A 34 -16.14 1.85 -5.12
CA THR A 34 -16.19 1.42 -6.53
C THR A 34 -14.97 1.91 -7.31
N ASP A 35 -14.88 1.57 -8.58
CA ASP A 35 -13.90 2.12 -9.53
C ASP A 35 -13.82 3.66 -9.50
N LYS A 36 -14.95 4.35 -9.27
CA LYS A 36 -15.01 5.81 -9.17
C LYS A 36 -14.18 6.40 -8.02
N ASN A 37 -13.94 5.63 -6.97
CA ASN A 37 -13.15 6.06 -5.81
C ASN A 37 -11.67 5.71 -5.98
N LEU A 38 -11.34 4.79 -6.88
CA LEU A 38 -10.01 4.19 -6.97
C LEU A 38 -8.96 5.21 -7.42
N TYR A 39 -9.28 5.98 -8.47
CA TYR A 39 -8.38 6.94 -9.10
C TYR A 39 -9.11 8.26 -9.45
N PRO A 40 -9.34 9.17 -8.48
CA PRO A 40 -9.89 10.49 -8.79
C PRO A 40 -8.94 11.33 -9.66
N HIS A 41 -7.64 10.99 -9.65
CA HIS A 41 -6.60 11.46 -10.56
C HIS A 41 -5.57 10.34 -10.78
N ASP A 42 -4.52 10.62 -11.56
CA ASP A 42 -3.40 9.68 -11.69
C ASP A 42 -2.75 9.44 -10.32
N PRO A 43 -2.40 8.18 -9.96
CA PRO A 43 -1.70 7.88 -8.72
C PRO A 43 -0.44 8.72 -8.56
N THR A 44 -0.27 9.30 -7.37
CA THR A 44 0.95 10.02 -7.01
C THR A 44 1.41 9.64 -5.60
N ALA A 45 2.63 10.00 -5.24
CA ALA A 45 3.12 9.85 -3.88
C ALA A 45 2.36 10.69 -2.84
N ASP A 46 1.65 11.74 -3.24
CA ASP A 46 0.83 12.54 -2.31
C ASP A 46 -0.42 11.79 -1.84
N ASP A 47 -0.81 10.73 -2.55
CA ASP A 47 -1.99 9.93 -2.25
C ASP A 47 -1.75 9.01 -1.05
N VAL A 48 -0.48 8.66 -0.81
CA VAL A 48 -0.03 7.81 0.28
C VAL A 48 0.14 8.65 1.54
N ASN A 49 -0.52 8.24 2.61
CA ASN A 49 -0.33 8.79 3.94
C ASN A 49 -0.20 7.64 4.94
N GLN A 50 1.01 7.42 5.44
CA GLN A 50 1.21 6.48 6.52
C GLN A 50 0.79 7.12 7.85
N ASP A 51 -0.05 6.41 8.61
CA ASP A 51 -0.42 6.78 9.96
C ASP A 51 0.16 5.80 11.00
N SER A 52 -0.62 4.83 11.47
CA SER A 52 -0.27 4.08 12.71
C SER A 52 0.40 2.73 12.44
N ILE A 53 0.33 2.24 11.21
CA ILE A 53 0.90 0.96 10.79
C ILE A 53 2.39 1.15 10.49
N GLY A 54 3.23 0.29 11.09
CA GLY A 54 4.69 0.38 10.99
C GLY A 54 5.27 -0.14 9.68
N ASP A 55 4.65 0.15 8.53
CA ASP A 55 4.97 -0.40 7.21
C ASP A 55 5.56 0.63 6.24
N CYS A 56 6.36 1.58 6.75
CA CYS A 56 6.87 2.72 5.97
C CYS A 56 7.62 2.32 4.69
N TYR A 57 8.21 1.12 4.74
CA TYR A 57 8.90 0.48 3.63
C TYR A 57 7.96 0.16 2.46
N LEU A 58 6.71 -0.20 2.73
CA LEU A 58 5.66 -0.43 1.74
C LEU A 58 5.17 0.91 1.22
N ASP A 59 4.77 1.82 2.11
CA ASP A 59 4.18 3.12 1.76
C ASP A 59 5.11 3.97 0.90
N SER A 60 6.39 4.04 1.30
CA SER A 60 7.41 4.69 0.49
C SER A 60 7.61 4.03 -0.87
N THR A 61 7.49 2.71 -0.94
CA THR A 61 7.64 1.99 -2.21
C THR A 61 6.42 2.23 -3.11
N MET A 62 5.21 2.24 -2.55
CA MET A 62 3.97 2.56 -3.27
C MET A 62 4.05 3.95 -3.89
N GLY A 63 4.40 4.97 -3.10
CA GLY A 63 4.51 6.34 -3.60
C GLY A 63 5.64 6.53 -4.62
N ALA A 64 6.79 5.88 -4.42
CA ALA A 64 7.89 5.92 -5.39
C ALA A 64 7.48 5.31 -6.74
N ILE A 65 6.75 4.18 -6.73
CA ILE A 65 6.22 3.56 -7.96
C ILE A 65 5.18 4.45 -8.61
N ALA A 66 4.28 5.05 -7.83
CA ALA A 66 3.26 5.96 -8.35
C ALA A 66 3.88 7.16 -9.08
N ASN A 67 4.90 7.82 -8.50
CA ASN A 67 5.58 8.94 -9.15
C ASN A 67 6.39 8.50 -10.38
N ALA A 68 7.00 7.32 -10.33
CA ALA A 68 7.77 6.77 -11.45
C ALA A 68 6.86 6.42 -12.64
N ASN A 69 5.77 5.72 -12.38
CA ASN A 69 4.83 5.25 -13.40
C ASN A 69 3.43 5.00 -12.80
N PRO A 70 2.53 6.00 -12.81
CA PRO A 70 1.18 5.86 -12.28
C PRO A 70 0.38 4.73 -12.95
N GLN A 71 0.69 4.44 -14.23
CA GLN A 71 0.03 3.37 -14.98
C GLN A 71 0.36 1.99 -14.41
N TRP A 72 1.54 1.80 -13.80
CA TRP A 72 1.91 0.54 -13.16
C TRP A 72 0.93 0.12 -12.06
N ILE A 73 0.48 1.09 -11.27
CA ILE A 73 -0.52 0.90 -10.20
C ILE A 73 -1.88 0.57 -10.82
N LYS A 74 -2.30 1.33 -11.84
CA LYS A 74 -3.58 1.12 -12.53
C LYS A 74 -3.68 -0.23 -13.22
N ASP A 75 -2.58 -0.73 -13.78
CA ASP A 75 -2.55 -2.03 -14.45
C ASP A 75 -2.71 -3.19 -13.45
N ARG A 76 -2.51 -2.95 -12.15
CA ARG A 76 -2.47 -3.99 -11.11
C ARG A 76 -3.65 -3.97 -10.15
N ILE A 77 -4.47 -2.93 -10.13
CA ILE A 77 -5.63 -2.84 -9.25
C ILE A 77 -6.87 -2.58 -10.10
N HIS A 78 -7.79 -3.54 -10.11
CA HIS A 78 -9.03 -3.46 -10.90
C HIS A 78 -10.24 -3.64 -10.01
N TYR A 79 -11.33 -2.94 -10.31
CA TYR A 79 -12.61 -3.17 -9.65
C TYR A 79 -13.42 -4.22 -10.42
N ASP A 80 -13.95 -5.22 -9.71
CA ASP A 80 -14.87 -6.20 -10.26
C ASP A 80 -16.32 -5.85 -9.85
N PRO A 81 -17.16 -5.34 -10.78
CA PRO A 81 -18.54 -4.98 -10.48
C PRO A 81 -19.44 -6.19 -10.18
N ALA A 82 -19.05 -7.42 -10.55
CA ALA A 82 -19.84 -8.61 -10.28
C ALA A 82 -19.74 -9.06 -8.82
N SER A 83 -18.53 -8.99 -8.24
CA SER A 83 -18.30 -9.29 -6.83
C SER A 83 -18.44 -8.06 -5.92
N GLY A 84 -18.21 -6.85 -6.45
CA GLY A 84 -18.09 -5.62 -5.68
C GLY A 84 -16.75 -5.47 -4.98
N ASN A 85 -15.76 -6.31 -5.32
CA ASN A 85 -14.42 -6.31 -4.74
C ASN A 85 -13.40 -5.70 -5.71
N PHE A 86 -12.22 -5.42 -5.19
CA PHE A 86 -11.04 -5.09 -6.00
C PHE A 86 -10.18 -6.34 -6.16
N ASP A 87 -9.51 -6.44 -7.30
CA ASP A 87 -8.52 -7.46 -7.59
C ASP A 87 -7.15 -6.80 -7.72
N VAL A 88 -6.18 -7.26 -6.93
CA VAL A 88 -4.83 -6.71 -6.91
C VAL A 88 -3.83 -7.77 -7.36
N THR A 89 -3.00 -7.44 -8.34
CA THR A 89 -1.94 -8.33 -8.83
C THR A 89 -0.61 -8.03 -8.14
N LEU A 90 -0.11 -8.95 -7.32
CA LEU A 90 1.17 -8.85 -6.61
C LEU A 90 2.05 -10.08 -6.86
N TRP A 91 3.35 -9.91 -6.79
CA TRP A 91 4.33 -10.98 -6.90
C TRP A 91 4.59 -11.62 -5.53
N ASP A 92 4.50 -12.95 -5.43
CA ASP A 92 4.71 -13.67 -4.16
C ASP A 92 6.17 -14.10 -3.93
N GLY A 93 7.09 -13.67 -4.81
CA GLY A 93 8.47 -14.13 -4.88
C GLY A 93 8.71 -15.23 -5.94
N LYS A 94 7.64 -15.78 -6.53
CA LYS A 94 7.73 -16.87 -7.52
C LYS A 94 6.80 -16.68 -8.71
N GLU A 95 5.60 -16.17 -8.49
CA GLU A 95 4.60 -15.93 -9.52
C GLU A 95 3.69 -14.75 -9.16
N TRP A 96 3.01 -14.19 -10.17
CA TRP A 96 2.00 -13.17 -9.98
C TRP A 96 0.72 -13.80 -9.40
N LYS A 97 0.18 -13.19 -8.35
CA LYS A 97 -1.01 -13.61 -7.62
C LYS A 97 -2.08 -12.52 -7.71
N HIS A 98 -3.30 -12.96 -7.93
CA HIS A 98 -4.51 -12.15 -7.83
C HIS A 98 -5.03 -12.22 -6.39
N ILE A 99 -5.04 -11.07 -5.71
CA ILE A 99 -5.41 -10.93 -4.32
C ILE A 99 -6.72 -10.12 -4.26
N PRO A 100 -7.86 -10.75 -3.92
CA PRO A 100 -9.12 -10.03 -3.81
C PRO A 100 -9.10 -9.16 -2.55
N VAL A 101 -9.59 -7.94 -2.65
CA VAL A 101 -9.78 -6.97 -1.56
C VAL A 101 -11.26 -6.62 -1.49
N THR A 102 -11.89 -6.98 -0.38
CA THR A 102 -13.32 -6.80 -0.16
C THR A 102 -13.65 -5.42 0.40
N GLN A 103 -14.93 -5.07 0.41
CA GLN A 103 -15.41 -3.85 1.08
C GLN A 103 -15.09 -3.86 2.59
N GLU A 104 -15.22 -5.03 3.24
CA GLU A 104 -14.86 -5.21 4.65
C GLU A 104 -13.36 -5.07 4.90
N ASP A 105 -12.53 -5.52 3.95
CA ASP A 105 -11.08 -5.31 4.02
C ASP A 105 -10.75 -3.80 4.02
N ILE A 106 -11.41 -3.01 3.16
CA ILE A 106 -11.23 -1.55 3.09
C ILE A 106 -11.70 -0.87 4.39
N ASP A 107 -12.89 -1.22 4.88
CA ASP A 107 -13.41 -0.63 6.13
C ASP A 107 -12.53 -1.01 7.33
N THR A 108 -11.96 -2.22 7.35
CA THR A 108 -11.00 -2.66 8.38
C THR A 108 -9.72 -1.83 8.32
N ASN A 109 -9.15 -1.64 7.13
CA ASN A 109 -7.94 -0.83 6.94
C ASN A 109 -8.12 0.61 7.45
N ILE A 110 -9.23 1.26 7.06
CA ILE A 110 -9.58 2.61 7.52
C ILE A 110 -9.70 2.64 9.05
N ALA A 111 -10.29 1.61 9.66
CA ALA A 111 -10.41 1.52 11.12
C ALA A 111 -9.06 1.30 11.84
N HIS A 112 -8.04 0.81 11.13
CA HIS A 112 -6.69 0.57 11.62
C HIS A 112 -5.69 1.68 11.23
N HIS A 113 -6.17 2.77 10.64
CA HIS A 113 -5.35 3.90 10.19
C HIS A 113 -4.25 3.52 9.19
N GLY A 114 -4.67 2.98 8.04
CA GLY A 114 -3.79 2.54 6.97
C GLY A 114 -3.26 3.65 6.07
N ALA A 115 -2.74 3.26 4.91
CA ALA A 115 -1.82 4.06 4.09
C ALA A 115 -2.46 5.18 3.22
N SER A 116 -3.69 5.62 3.51
CA SER A 116 -4.42 6.59 2.70
C SER A 116 -4.86 7.81 3.50
N TRP A 117 -5.48 8.79 2.84
CA TRP A 117 -6.12 9.91 3.54
C TRP A 117 -7.59 9.66 3.95
N LEU A 118 -8.16 8.50 3.59
CA LEU A 118 -9.59 8.21 3.80
C LEU A 118 -9.97 8.16 5.28
N ASP A 119 -9.06 7.72 6.14
CA ASP A 119 -9.17 7.65 7.59
C ASP A 119 -8.83 8.98 8.29
N ASN A 120 -8.29 9.97 7.56
CA ASN A 120 -8.06 11.33 8.03
C ASN A 120 -9.22 12.30 7.70
N GLY A 121 -10.42 11.75 7.46
CA GLY A 121 -11.61 12.56 7.18
C GLY A 121 -11.64 13.19 5.78
N ARG A 122 -10.86 12.66 4.82
CA ARG A 122 -10.90 13.04 3.40
C ARG A 122 -11.63 11.97 2.57
N PRO A 123 -12.97 11.97 2.53
CA PRO A 123 -13.75 10.90 1.88
C PRO A 123 -13.60 10.86 0.35
N ASP A 124 -13.01 11.89 -0.25
CA ASP A 124 -12.70 12.02 -1.68
C ASP A 124 -11.25 11.66 -2.02
N ALA A 125 -10.45 11.23 -1.04
CA ALA A 125 -9.09 10.78 -1.28
C ALA A 125 -9.03 9.54 -2.20
N PRO A 126 -7.93 9.37 -2.96
CA PRO A 126 -7.71 8.16 -3.75
C PRO A 126 -7.74 6.91 -2.88
N LEU A 127 -8.52 5.90 -3.30
CA LEU A 127 -8.68 4.65 -2.56
C LEU A 127 -7.54 3.63 -2.82
N TRP A 128 -6.76 3.82 -3.89
CA TRP A 128 -5.75 2.83 -4.29
C TRP A 128 -4.69 2.49 -3.23
N PRO A 129 -4.22 3.40 -2.34
CA PRO A 129 -3.23 3.03 -1.32
C PRO A 129 -3.79 1.99 -0.35
N THR A 130 -4.99 2.22 0.19
CA THR A 130 -5.71 1.28 1.07
C THR A 130 -5.92 -0.08 0.40
N VAL A 131 -6.30 -0.10 -0.88
CA VAL A 131 -6.53 -1.36 -1.60
C VAL A 131 -5.21 -2.13 -1.78
N LEU A 132 -4.12 -1.43 -2.10
CA LEU A 132 -2.81 -2.05 -2.31
C LEU A 132 -2.20 -2.56 -0.99
N GLU A 133 -2.28 -1.78 0.09
CA GLU A 133 -1.84 -2.16 1.43
C GLU A 133 -2.57 -3.42 1.92
N ASN A 134 -3.89 -3.47 1.75
CA ASN A 134 -4.70 -4.64 2.08
C ASN A 134 -4.26 -5.90 1.32
N ALA A 135 -4.05 -5.78 0.02
CA ALA A 135 -3.59 -6.90 -0.79
C ALA A 135 -2.21 -7.38 -0.35
N TYR A 136 -1.30 -6.45 -0.04
CA TYR A 136 0.03 -6.76 0.43
C TYR A 136 0.00 -7.44 1.81
N ALA A 137 -0.81 -6.94 2.76
CA ALA A 137 -1.02 -7.59 4.07
C ALA A 137 -1.51 -9.04 3.92
N LYS A 138 -2.49 -9.28 3.03
CA LYS A 138 -3.03 -10.61 2.74
C LYS A 138 -2.01 -11.53 2.07
N LEU A 139 -1.16 -10.99 1.21
CA LEU A 139 -0.06 -11.73 0.58
C LEU A 139 0.99 -12.16 1.60
N LYS A 140 1.38 -11.29 2.53
CA LYS A 140 2.45 -11.55 3.52
C LYS A 140 1.98 -12.38 4.71
N ALA A 141 0.70 -12.32 5.06
CA ALA A 141 0.11 -13.06 6.17
C ALA A 141 -1.14 -13.85 5.74
N PRO A 142 -1.00 -14.82 4.81
CA PRO A 142 -2.14 -15.55 4.26
C PRO A 142 -2.90 -16.30 5.36
N GLY A 143 -4.23 -16.17 5.34
CA GLY A 143 -5.13 -16.81 6.30
C GLY A 143 -5.26 -16.11 7.65
N ARG A 144 -4.55 -15.00 7.88
CA ARG A 144 -4.76 -14.16 9.06
C ARG A 144 -5.93 -13.19 8.85
N PRO A 145 -6.69 -12.83 9.91
CA PRO A 145 -7.60 -11.70 9.85
C PRO A 145 -6.85 -10.43 9.44
N LEU A 146 -7.46 -9.59 8.60
CA LEU A 146 -6.77 -8.45 8.01
C LEU A 146 -6.21 -7.48 9.05
N GLY A 147 -6.96 -7.13 10.09
CA GLY A 147 -6.45 -6.26 11.17
C GLY A 147 -5.19 -6.80 11.84
N ASP A 148 -5.09 -8.13 12.07
CA ASP A 148 -3.86 -8.74 12.58
C ASP A 148 -2.73 -8.74 11.55
N ALA A 149 -3.05 -8.95 10.27
CA ALA A 149 -2.09 -8.88 9.17
C ALA A 149 -1.49 -7.48 9.00
N LEU A 150 -2.30 -6.44 9.23
CA LEU A 150 -1.89 -5.04 9.27
C LEU A 150 -1.00 -4.77 10.51
N ASP A 151 -1.53 -4.93 11.72
CA ASP A 151 -0.85 -4.51 12.96
C ASP A 151 0.36 -5.38 13.34
N ASN A 152 0.24 -6.70 13.13
CA ASN A 152 1.19 -7.71 13.59
C ASN A 152 1.86 -8.49 12.46
N GLY A 153 1.47 -8.22 11.21
CA GLY A 153 2.17 -8.66 10.02
C GLY A 153 3.04 -7.53 9.48
N ILE A 154 2.50 -6.76 8.53
CA ILE A 154 3.28 -5.76 7.78
C ILE A 154 3.67 -4.55 8.65
N GLY A 155 2.88 -4.22 9.67
CA GLY A 155 3.14 -3.15 10.64
C GLY A 155 4.27 -3.45 11.65
N LYS A 156 4.93 -4.61 11.56
CA LYS A 156 6.14 -4.91 12.35
C LYS A 156 7.43 -4.46 11.66
N GLY A 157 7.32 -3.68 10.58
CA GLY A 157 8.44 -3.24 9.78
C GLY A 157 8.82 -4.24 8.69
N GLY A 158 9.72 -3.80 7.82
CA GLY A 158 10.17 -4.54 6.66
C GLY A 158 11.19 -3.72 5.88
N TYR A 159 11.49 -4.15 4.66
CA TYR A 159 12.48 -3.49 3.83
C TYR A 159 11.90 -3.05 2.47
N PRO A 160 12.29 -1.86 1.96
CA PRO A 160 11.74 -1.36 0.70
C PRO A 160 11.93 -2.32 -0.48
N GLN A 161 13.06 -3.03 -0.55
CA GLN A 161 13.29 -4.00 -1.63
C GLN A 161 12.34 -5.19 -1.62
N ASP A 162 11.81 -5.59 -0.45
CA ASP A 162 10.83 -6.69 -0.37
C ASP A 162 9.45 -6.23 -0.86
N ALA A 163 9.09 -4.98 -0.55
CA ALA A 163 7.90 -4.35 -1.13
C ALA A 163 8.10 -4.16 -2.64
N MET A 164 9.26 -3.66 -3.07
CA MET A 164 9.58 -3.44 -4.48
C MET A 164 9.43 -4.73 -5.27
N GLU A 165 9.95 -5.84 -4.75
CA GLU A 165 9.80 -7.16 -5.35
C GLU A 165 8.34 -7.58 -5.47
N ALA A 166 7.54 -7.41 -4.40
CA ALA A 166 6.13 -7.79 -4.43
C ALA A 166 5.29 -6.93 -5.39
N LEU A 167 5.59 -5.64 -5.49
CA LEU A 167 4.81 -4.71 -6.30
C LEU A 167 5.22 -4.72 -7.78
N THR A 168 6.48 -5.09 -8.08
CA THR A 168 7.03 -4.98 -9.43
C THR A 168 7.47 -6.32 -10.05
N GLY A 169 7.57 -7.38 -9.24
CA GLY A 169 8.21 -8.64 -9.64
C GLY A 169 9.73 -8.53 -9.70
N ASN A 170 10.31 -7.37 -9.37
CA ASN A 170 11.73 -7.11 -9.38
C ASN A 170 12.16 -6.46 -8.05
N ARG A 171 13.10 -7.10 -7.36
CA ARG A 171 13.63 -6.60 -6.08
C ARG A 171 14.38 -5.26 -6.20
N GLY A 172 14.74 -4.87 -7.42
CA GLY A 172 15.56 -3.71 -7.71
C GLY A 172 17.03 -3.91 -7.34
N THR A 173 17.83 -2.90 -7.61
CA THR A 173 19.22 -2.83 -7.15
C THR A 173 19.21 -2.34 -5.70
N VAL A 174 19.85 -3.10 -4.81
CA VAL A 174 19.99 -2.78 -3.38
C VAL A 174 21.41 -2.30 -3.13
N ILE A 175 21.55 -1.01 -2.84
CA ILE A 175 22.83 -0.36 -2.57
C ILE A 175 22.93 -0.17 -1.08
N ASN A 176 23.99 -0.71 -0.46
CA ASN A 176 24.30 -0.43 0.94
C ASN A 176 25.23 0.80 1.00
N PRO A 177 24.75 1.94 1.53
CA PRO A 177 25.53 3.19 1.56
C PRO A 177 26.84 3.08 2.37
N GLN A 178 26.92 2.14 3.31
CA GLN A 178 28.17 1.83 4.03
C GLN A 178 29.30 1.39 3.09
N ASN A 179 28.95 0.67 2.02
CA ASN A 179 29.92 0.20 1.03
C ASN A 179 30.31 1.31 0.05
N VAL A 180 29.38 2.23 -0.25
CA VAL A 180 29.58 3.36 -1.17
C VAL A 180 30.72 4.28 -0.73
N TRP A 181 30.86 4.50 0.59
CA TRP A 181 32.00 5.25 1.13
C TRP A 181 33.36 4.62 0.76
N LEU A 182 33.44 3.29 0.78
CA LEU A 182 34.68 2.55 0.50
C LEU A 182 35.01 2.55 -1.00
N THR A 183 34.00 2.49 -1.85
CA THR A 183 34.13 2.33 -3.31
C THR A 183 34.22 3.66 -4.06
N ARG A 184 33.85 4.78 -3.42
CA ARG A 184 33.65 6.10 -4.08
C ARG A 184 32.62 6.03 -5.20
N ASP A 185 31.59 5.21 -5.04
CA ASP A 185 30.57 5.03 -6.07
C ASP A 185 29.85 6.34 -6.39
N HIS A 186 29.49 6.50 -7.66
CA HIS A 186 28.73 7.61 -8.19
C HIS A 186 27.24 7.48 -7.85
N LEU A 187 26.91 7.28 -6.57
CA LEU A 187 25.53 7.06 -6.10
C LEU A 187 24.62 8.23 -6.50
N ASP A 188 25.15 9.45 -6.52
CA ASP A 188 24.44 10.62 -7.05
C ASP A 188 24.01 10.43 -8.51
N GLN A 189 24.90 9.90 -9.34
CA GLN A 189 24.62 9.64 -10.76
C GLN A 189 23.68 8.45 -10.94
N GLU A 190 23.81 7.39 -10.13
CA GLU A 190 22.89 6.24 -10.16
C GLU A 190 21.47 6.66 -9.81
N ILE A 191 21.29 7.45 -8.73
CA ILE A 191 19.98 8.01 -8.36
C ILE A 191 19.47 8.95 -9.46
N ALA A 192 20.31 9.86 -9.98
CA ALA A 192 19.90 10.79 -11.01
C ALA A 192 19.46 10.08 -12.29
N GLN A 193 20.20 9.05 -12.72
CA GLN A 193 19.86 8.24 -13.89
C GLN A 193 18.59 7.43 -13.67
N ALA A 194 18.42 6.82 -12.50
CA ALA A 194 17.21 6.09 -12.14
C ALA A 194 15.97 6.99 -12.24
N LEU A 195 16.01 8.17 -11.61
CA LEU A 195 14.89 9.13 -11.66
C LEU A 195 14.63 9.62 -13.10
N ALA A 196 15.69 9.90 -13.87
CA ALA A 196 15.54 10.31 -15.27
C ALA A 196 14.94 9.20 -16.16
N ASN A 197 15.17 7.93 -15.81
CA ASN A 197 14.62 6.77 -16.49
C ASN A 197 13.26 6.33 -15.93
N HIS A 198 12.61 7.15 -15.09
CA HIS A 198 11.33 6.83 -14.46
C HIS A 198 11.38 5.53 -13.65
N GLN A 199 12.48 5.31 -12.93
CA GLN A 199 12.60 4.22 -11.97
C GLN A 199 12.25 4.70 -10.56
N PRO A 200 11.49 3.91 -9.78
CA PRO A 200 11.20 4.24 -8.39
C PRO A 200 12.47 4.09 -7.54
N VAL A 201 12.73 5.05 -6.66
CA VAL A 201 13.88 5.02 -5.76
C VAL A 201 13.43 5.29 -4.32
N THR A 202 13.88 4.44 -3.39
CA THR A 202 13.61 4.57 -1.96
C THR A 202 14.90 4.55 -1.15
N ILE A 203 14.87 5.15 0.04
CA ILE A 203 15.97 5.16 1.01
C ILE A 203 15.47 4.70 2.37
N GLY A 204 16.22 3.83 3.03
CA GLY A 204 16.00 3.44 4.43
C GLY A 204 17.08 4.03 5.34
N SER A 205 16.67 4.54 6.50
CA SER A 205 17.56 5.06 7.53
C SER A 205 17.97 3.99 8.55
N THR A 206 19.11 4.20 9.21
CA THR A 206 19.54 3.37 10.34
C THR A 206 18.73 3.64 11.61
N PRO A 207 18.79 2.76 12.63
CA PRO A 207 18.12 2.99 13.91
C PRO A 207 18.60 4.20 14.70
N ASP A 208 19.81 4.69 14.41
CA ASP A 208 20.43 5.79 15.10
C ASP A 208 21.26 6.70 14.19
N GLY A 209 21.28 7.99 14.57
CA GLY A 209 22.09 9.05 14.00
C GLY A 209 21.71 9.51 12.59
N SER A 210 20.55 9.14 12.07
CA SER A 210 20.07 9.68 10.79
C SER A 210 19.72 11.17 10.89
N PRO A 211 20.06 12.01 9.89
CA PRO A 211 19.61 13.40 9.83
C PRO A 211 18.10 13.50 9.49
N ILE A 212 17.50 12.37 9.13
CA ILE A 212 16.06 12.13 8.92
C ILE A 212 15.55 11.18 10.01
N HIS A 213 14.24 10.87 10.07
CA HIS A 213 13.74 9.90 11.05
C HIS A 213 14.47 8.56 10.96
N ASN A 214 14.89 8.03 12.11
CA ASN A 214 15.58 6.74 12.23
C ASN A 214 14.61 5.57 11.99
N SER A 215 15.16 4.42 11.58
CA SER A 215 14.39 3.19 11.28
C SER A 215 13.18 3.45 10.35
N HIS A 216 13.36 4.31 9.35
CA HIS A 216 12.28 4.80 8.50
C HIS A 216 12.64 4.75 7.02
N ALA A 217 11.64 4.59 6.16
CA ALA A 217 11.79 4.61 4.73
C ALA A 217 11.25 5.90 4.12
N TYR A 218 11.87 6.34 3.02
CA TYR A 218 11.53 7.54 2.28
C TYR A 218 11.50 7.26 0.78
N MET A 219 10.68 8.02 0.07
CA MET A 219 10.71 8.14 -1.39
C MET A 219 11.78 9.14 -1.79
N VAL A 220 12.53 8.88 -2.85
CA VAL A 220 13.41 9.89 -3.47
C VAL A 220 12.66 10.59 -4.58
N GLU A 221 12.40 11.88 -4.40
CA GLU A 221 11.68 12.71 -5.37
C GLU A 221 12.61 13.35 -6.39
N LYS A 222 13.81 13.73 -5.94
CA LYS A 222 14.73 14.50 -6.76
C LYS A 222 16.15 14.40 -6.21
N ILE A 223 17.12 14.52 -7.11
CA ILE A 223 18.51 14.84 -6.75
C ILE A 223 19.02 16.00 -7.60
N THR A 224 19.82 16.88 -7.00
CA THR A 224 20.48 18.00 -7.69
C THR A 224 21.92 18.16 -7.25
N GLY A 225 22.79 18.66 -8.12
CA GLY A 225 24.23 18.71 -7.83
C GLY A 225 24.94 17.39 -8.10
N THR A 226 26.15 17.22 -7.57
CA THR A 226 27.01 16.06 -7.86
C THR A 226 27.87 15.67 -6.65
N GLY A 227 28.29 14.42 -6.61
CA GLY A 227 29.13 13.83 -5.56
C GLY A 227 28.47 13.91 -4.19
N SER A 228 29.28 13.94 -3.14
CA SER A 228 28.79 14.01 -1.75
C SER A 228 28.05 15.32 -1.44
N ASP A 229 28.19 16.36 -2.26
CA ASP A 229 27.50 17.65 -2.09
C ASP A 229 26.14 17.71 -2.78
N ALA A 230 25.76 16.67 -3.54
CA ALA A 230 24.44 16.56 -4.13
C ALA A 230 23.35 16.68 -3.05
N GLN A 231 22.26 17.36 -3.38
CA GLN A 231 21.08 17.52 -2.54
C GLN A 231 20.02 16.52 -2.99
N VAL A 232 19.58 15.65 -2.07
CA VAL A 232 18.53 14.67 -2.27
C VAL A 232 17.26 15.18 -1.61
N THR A 233 16.20 15.33 -2.39
CA THR A 233 14.86 15.64 -1.90
C THR A 233 14.14 14.33 -1.66
N LEU A 234 13.74 14.12 -0.41
CA LEU A 234 13.05 12.94 0.07
C LEU A 234 11.62 13.31 0.47
N ARG A 235 10.70 12.37 0.25
CA ARG A 235 9.36 12.43 0.81
C ARG A 235 9.21 11.38 1.91
N ASN A 236 8.80 11.84 3.08
CA ASN A 236 8.35 11.03 4.19
C ASN A 236 6.94 10.50 3.87
N PRO A 237 6.67 9.18 3.98
CA PRO A 237 5.32 8.65 3.83
C PRO A 237 4.36 9.14 4.94
N TRP A 238 4.87 9.60 6.09
CA TRP A 238 4.05 10.31 7.08
C TRP A 238 3.69 11.68 6.54
N ASN A 239 2.40 11.92 6.34
CA ASN A 239 1.89 13.22 5.96
C ASN A 239 0.89 13.69 7.02
N SER A 240 1.39 14.03 8.21
CA SER A 240 0.54 14.66 9.23
C SER A 240 0.20 16.09 8.80
N ASP A 241 -1.01 16.57 9.13
CA ASP A 241 -1.52 17.91 8.73
C ASP A 241 -0.60 19.10 9.09
N ASN A 242 0.46 18.90 9.89
CA ASN A 242 1.37 19.94 10.37
C ASN A 242 2.86 19.71 10.04
N GLU A 243 3.24 18.62 9.37
CA GLU A 243 4.63 18.36 9.00
C GLU A 243 4.81 18.44 7.48
N ASN A 244 5.87 19.10 7.03
CA ASN A 244 6.22 19.09 5.62
C ASN A 244 6.76 17.69 5.28
N PRO A 245 6.10 16.91 4.41
CA PRO A 245 6.56 15.57 4.07
C PRO A 245 7.86 15.62 3.26
N ILE A 246 8.24 16.79 2.73
CA ILE A 246 9.44 16.96 1.93
C ILE A 246 10.61 17.46 2.78
N VAL A 247 11.69 16.68 2.79
CA VAL A 247 12.98 17.07 3.37
C VAL A 247 14.05 17.06 2.29
N THR A 248 14.97 18.02 2.31
CA THR A 248 16.14 18.02 1.43
C THR A 248 17.40 17.92 2.27
N VAL A 249 18.23 16.93 1.94
CA VAL A 249 19.43 16.58 2.69
C VAL A 249 20.60 16.37 1.73
N ARG A 250 21.81 16.66 2.19
CA ARG A 250 23.02 16.41 1.43
C ARG A 250 23.30 14.90 1.36
N LEU A 251 23.61 14.39 0.18
CA LEU A 251 23.86 12.97 -0.06
C LEU A 251 25.00 12.42 0.80
N GLY A 252 26.07 13.18 0.98
CA GLY A 252 27.17 12.78 1.87
C GLY A 252 26.73 12.58 3.32
N ASP A 253 25.70 13.30 3.77
CA ASP A 253 25.16 13.16 5.12
C ASP A 253 24.22 11.95 5.23
N LEU A 254 23.71 11.43 4.11
CA LEU A 254 22.95 10.17 4.07
C LEU A 254 23.85 8.94 3.95
N ILE A 255 24.90 9.00 3.12
CA ILE A 255 25.86 7.90 2.94
C ILE A 255 26.74 7.75 4.18
N GLY A 256 27.06 8.89 4.80
CA GLY A 256 27.93 8.93 5.95
C GLY A 256 29.37 9.31 5.65
N SER A 257 30.22 9.16 6.67
CA SER A 257 31.66 9.43 6.59
C SER A 257 32.44 8.30 7.22
N GLY A 258 33.72 8.14 6.85
CA GLY A 258 34.65 7.23 7.52
C GLY A 258 34.41 5.74 7.24
N ILE A 259 35.29 4.88 7.77
CA ILE A 259 35.20 3.42 7.59
C ILE A 259 34.07 2.87 8.50
N PRO A 260 33.10 2.11 7.95
CA PRO A 260 32.01 1.51 8.73
C PRO A 260 32.55 0.70 9.92
N GLY A 261 32.00 0.92 11.12
CA GLY A 261 32.35 0.16 12.33
C GLY A 261 33.72 0.48 12.96
N VAL A 262 34.47 1.45 12.41
CA VAL A 262 35.73 1.93 13.00
C VAL A 262 35.56 3.36 13.52
N ASN A 263 35.43 4.32 12.60
CA ASN A 263 35.26 5.75 12.90
C ASN A 263 34.14 6.39 12.04
N GLY A 264 33.35 5.56 11.36
CA GLY A 264 32.39 6.01 10.36
C GLY A 264 30.95 5.98 10.84
N HIS A 265 30.23 7.05 10.53
CA HIS A 265 28.79 7.19 10.79
C HIS A 265 28.05 7.03 9.47
N HIS A 266 27.13 6.07 9.36
CA HIS A 266 26.42 5.72 8.12
C HIS A 266 24.91 5.76 8.34
N PRO A 267 24.26 6.90 8.07
CA PRO A 267 22.92 7.15 8.60
C PRO A 267 21.77 6.55 7.77
N THR A 268 22.11 5.89 6.67
CA THR A 268 21.22 5.10 5.84
C THR A 268 21.74 3.68 5.68
N ASN A 269 20.83 2.71 5.66
CA ASN A 269 21.15 1.30 5.53
C ASN A 269 20.85 0.74 4.14
N VAL A 270 20.02 1.44 3.35
CA VAL A 270 19.68 1.01 1.99
C VAL A 270 19.30 2.20 1.11
N VAL A 271 19.78 2.19 -0.13
CA VAL A 271 19.12 2.84 -1.28
C VAL A 271 18.64 1.72 -2.20
N ASN A 272 17.36 1.72 -2.54
CA ASN A 272 16.79 0.73 -3.45
C ASN A 272 16.27 1.40 -4.72
N ILE A 273 16.82 1.01 -5.87
CA ILE A 273 16.42 1.47 -7.19
C ILE A 273 15.62 0.35 -7.85
N GLY A 274 14.31 0.54 -7.97
CA GLY A 274 13.43 -0.43 -8.58
C GLY A 274 13.54 -0.46 -10.10
N SER A 275 13.03 -1.55 -10.69
CA SER A 275 12.81 -1.66 -12.12
C SER A 275 11.40 -2.13 -12.34
N LEU A 276 10.66 -1.41 -13.17
CA LEU A 276 9.34 -1.85 -13.61
C LEU A 276 9.55 -2.79 -14.81
N GLY A 277 9.01 -4.00 -14.72
CA GLY A 277 9.19 -5.08 -15.70
C GLY A 277 8.25 -5.04 -16.89
#